data_AF-A0A1G5QZQ3-F1
#
_entry.id   AF-A0A1G5QZQ3-F1
#
_cell.length_a   1.000
_cell.length_b   1.000
_cell.length_c   1.000
_cell.angle_alpha   90.00
_cell.angle_beta   90.00
_cell.angle_gamma   90.00
#
_symmetry.space_group_name_H-M   'P 1'
#
loop_
_entity.id
_entity.type
_entity.pdbx_description
1 polymer ?
#
loop_
_entity_poly.entity_id
_entity_poly.type
_entity_poly.pdbx_seq_one_letter_code
_entity_poly.pdbx_strand_id
1 'polypeptide(L)'
;MTSVIQLYEELSSAPDKTRARVIAEAFERMEERCPEVKDLATQSALTETELRLQKEIEIVRKEIVAMEGRLAKELEQARGSGLRWVFSLLAGQTVVIIAALFAIAGN
;
A
#
# COMPACT_ATOMS: atom_id res chain seq x y z
N MET A 1 -15.26 -15.54 43.00
CA MET A 1 -14.19 -16.01 42.09
C MET A 1 -14.14 -17.52 42.21
N THR A 2 -14.85 -18.24 41.34
CA THR A 2 -14.82 -19.71 41.34
C THR A 2 -13.46 -20.14 40.80
N SER A 3 -12.67 -20.83 41.62
CA SER A 3 -11.33 -21.30 41.24
C SER A 3 -11.45 -22.47 40.26
N VAL A 4 -10.51 -22.61 39.31
CA VAL A 4 -10.45 -23.75 38.36
C VAL A 4 -10.49 -25.10 39.09
N ILE A 5 -9.96 -25.13 40.31
CA ILE A 5 -9.97 -26.30 41.20
C ILE A 5 -11.40 -26.66 41.65
N GLN A 6 -12.25 -25.67 41.98
CA GLN A 6 -13.64 -25.91 42.37
C GLN A 6 -14.48 -26.45 41.21
N LEU A 7 -14.21 -25.98 39.98
CA LEU A 7 -14.84 -26.47 38.77
C LEU A 7 -14.47 -27.93 38.46
N TYR A 8 -13.20 -28.30 38.66
CA TYR A 8 -12.75 -29.68 38.54
C TYR A 8 -13.40 -30.60 39.58
N GLU A 9 -13.52 -30.14 40.83
CA GLU A 9 -14.18 -30.88 41.90
C GLU A 9 -15.67 -31.12 41.58
N GLU A 10 -16.40 -30.09 41.12
CA GLU A 10 -17.81 -30.20 40.73
C GLU A 10 -18.02 -31.12 39.52
N LEU A 11 -17.12 -31.09 38.53
CA LEU A 11 -17.19 -31.93 37.33
C LEU A 11 -16.84 -33.41 37.60
N SER A 12 -15.93 -33.65 38.55
CA SER A 12 -15.51 -35.00 38.94
C SER A 12 -16.53 -35.70 39.85
N SER A 13 -17.26 -34.94 40.69
CA SER A 13 -18.31 -35.47 41.57
C SER A 13 -19.71 -35.55 40.94
N ALA A 14 -19.97 -34.88 39.81
CA ALA A 14 -21.31 -34.80 39.21
C ALA A 14 -21.64 -36.00 38.27
N PRO A 15 -22.90 -36.52 38.30
CA PRO A 15 -23.40 -37.46 37.30
C PRO A 15 -23.57 -36.79 35.92
N ASP A 16 -23.55 -37.57 34.84
CA ASP A 16 -23.36 -37.09 33.46
C ASP A 16 -24.18 -35.87 33.03
N LYS A 17 -25.49 -35.86 33.33
CA LYS A 17 -26.37 -34.75 32.93
C LYS A 17 -26.10 -33.47 33.71
N THR A 18 -25.71 -33.61 34.98
CA THR A 18 -25.32 -32.50 35.85
C THR A 18 -23.93 -31.99 35.47
N ARG A 19 -23.02 -32.90 35.13
CA ARG A 19 -21.68 -32.58 34.60
C ARG A 19 -21.78 -31.72 33.34
N ALA A 20 -22.61 -32.12 32.37
CA ALA A 20 -22.86 -31.35 31.15
C ALA A 20 -23.40 -29.94 31.45
N ARG A 21 -24.27 -29.81 32.46
CA ARG A 21 -24.81 -28.52 32.90
C ARG A 21 -23.75 -27.61 33.52
N VAL A 22 -22.89 -28.16 34.38
CA VAL A 22 -21.76 -27.41 34.98
C VAL A 22 -20.78 -26.92 33.91
N ILE A 23 -20.50 -27.74 32.89
CA ILE A 23 -19.67 -27.33 31.74
C ILE A 23 -20.32 -26.16 30.99
N ALA A 24 -21.61 -26.27 30.65
CA ALA A 24 -22.33 -25.22 29.93
C ALA A 24 -22.32 -23.89 30.70
N GLU A 25 -22.55 -23.94 32.02
CA GLU A 25 -22.56 -22.77 32.90
C GLU A 25 -21.17 -22.13 33.06
N ALA A 26 -20.11 -22.93 32.97
CA ALA A 26 -18.73 -22.43 32.99
C ALA A 26 -18.36 -21.73 31.68
N PHE A 27 -18.81 -22.26 30.53
CA PHE A 27 -18.60 -21.63 29.23
C PHE A 27 -19.38 -20.32 29.09
N GLU A 28 -20.63 -20.26 29.54
CA GLU A 28 -21.45 -19.04 29.52
C GLU A 28 -20.81 -17.92 30.37
N ARG A 29 -20.31 -18.25 31.58
CA ARG A 29 -19.55 -17.29 32.42
C ARG A 29 -18.21 -16.88 31.84
N MET A 30 -17.57 -17.74 31.05
CA MET A 30 -16.32 -17.40 30.37
C MET A 30 -16.58 -16.44 29.22
N GLU A 31 -17.67 -16.65 28.47
CA GLU A 31 -18.09 -15.80 27.35
C GLU A 31 -18.50 -14.39 27.82
N GLU A 32 -19.20 -14.28 28.95
CA GLU A 32 -19.52 -12.99 29.60
C GLU A 32 -18.27 -12.18 30.01
N ARG A 33 -17.18 -12.85 30.34
CA ARG A 33 -15.91 -12.24 30.77
C ARG A 33 -14.92 -12.00 29.64
N CYS A 34 -15.20 -12.53 28.45
CA CYS A 34 -14.35 -12.42 27.26
C CYS A 34 -15.09 -11.79 26.06
N PRO A 35 -15.67 -10.58 26.21
CA PRO A 35 -16.26 -9.87 25.07
C PRO A 35 -15.24 -9.55 23.97
N GLU A 36 -13.95 -9.44 24.30
CA GLU A 36 -12.85 -9.12 23.38
C GLU A 36 -12.49 -10.25 22.40
N VAL A 37 -12.88 -11.51 22.65
CA VAL A 37 -12.55 -12.63 21.73
C VAL A 37 -13.31 -12.51 20.41
N LYS A 38 -14.42 -11.78 20.40
CA LYS A 38 -15.20 -11.50 19.20
C LYS A 38 -14.58 -10.43 18.30
N ASP A 39 -13.72 -9.57 18.86
CA ASP A 39 -13.05 -8.45 18.17
C ASP A 39 -11.55 -8.69 17.98
N LEU A 40 -11.05 -9.84 18.44
CA LEU A 40 -9.67 -10.27 18.22
C LEU A 40 -9.49 -10.63 16.75
N ALA A 41 -8.64 -9.87 16.05
CA ALA A 41 -8.21 -10.19 14.70
C ALA A 41 -7.67 -11.63 14.67
N THR A 42 -8.42 -12.53 14.05
CA THR A 42 -8.02 -13.93 13.93
C THR A 42 -6.79 -14.03 13.06
N GLN A 43 -5.97 -15.07 13.26
CA GLN A 43 -4.82 -15.33 12.39
C GLN A 43 -5.23 -15.35 10.90
N SER A 44 -6.44 -15.83 10.58
CA SER A 44 -6.97 -15.80 9.22
C SER A 44 -7.21 -14.37 8.71
N ALA A 45 -7.81 -13.49 9.52
CA ALA A 45 -8.05 -12.09 9.14
C ALA A 45 -6.73 -11.33 8.96
N LEU A 46 -5.71 -11.62 9.79
CA LEU A 46 -4.37 -11.06 9.63
C LEU A 46 -3.72 -11.55 8.34
N THR A 47 -3.76 -12.85 8.04
CA THR A 47 -3.18 -13.36 6.78
C THR A 47 -3.88 -12.80 5.53
N GLU A 48 -5.20 -12.59 5.58
CA GLU A 48 -5.95 -12.00 4.48
C GLU A 48 -5.57 -10.52 4.28
N THR A 49 -5.48 -9.76 5.36
CA THR A 49 -5.08 -8.34 5.31
C THR A 49 -3.63 -8.19 4.86
N GLU A 50 -2.71 -9.04 5.32
CA GLU A 50 -1.32 -9.09 4.84
C GLU A 50 -1.24 -9.41 3.35
N LEU A 51 -1.99 -10.41 2.87
CA LEU A 51 -2.02 -10.77 1.45
C LEU A 51 -2.59 -9.61 0.60
N ARG A 52 -3.62 -8.91 1.10
CA ARG A 52 -4.18 -7.74 0.42
C ARG A 52 -3.17 -6.60 0.35
N LEU A 53 -2.49 -6.30 1.45
CA LEU A 53 -1.44 -5.27 1.51
C LEU A 53 -0.27 -5.62 0.59
N GLN A 54 0.15 -6.87 0.51
CA GLN A 54 1.20 -7.30 -0.43
C GLN A 54 0.80 -7.03 -1.89
N LYS A 55 -0.45 -7.31 -2.26
CA LYS A 55 -0.97 -7.01 -3.60
C LYS A 55 -1.00 -5.50 -3.88
N GLU A 56 -1.48 -4.70 -2.93
CA GLU A 56 -1.50 -3.24 -3.05
C GLU A 56 -0.08 -2.66 -3.20
N ILE A 57 0.89 -3.17 -2.43
CA ILE A 57 2.31 -2.79 -2.56
C ILE A 57 2.83 -3.12 -3.97
N GLU A 58 2.51 -4.29 -4.50
CA GLU A 58 2.98 -4.68 -5.83
C GLU A 58 2.35 -3.81 -6.94
N ILE A 59 1.07 -3.46 -6.81
CA ILE A 59 0.39 -2.53 -7.71
C ILE A 59 1.06 -1.16 -7.68
N VAL A 60 1.25 -0.59 -6.49
CA VAL A 60 1.89 0.73 -6.31
C VAL A 60 3.31 0.72 -6.88
N ARG A 61 4.09 -0.35 -6.68
CA ARG A 61 5.43 -0.49 -7.28
C ARG A 61 5.38 -0.48 -8.81
N LYS A 62 4.42 -1.17 -9.43
CA LYS A 62 4.24 -1.16 -10.89
C LYS A 62 3.85 0.22 -11.41
N GLU A 63 2.96 0.92 -10.69
CA GLU A 63 2.56 2.28 -11.03
C GLU A 63 3.74 3.26 -10.96
N ILE A 64 4.58 3.16 -9.93
CA ILE A 64 5.80 3.98 -9.79
C ILE A 64 6.72 3.76 -11.00
N VAL A 65 7.06 2.51 -11.33
CA VAL A 65 7.93 2.20 -12.47
C VAL A 65 7.35 2.71 -13.79
N ALA A 66 6.04 2.59 -13.97
CA ALA A 66 5.36 3.11 -15.15
C ALA A 66 5.40 4.64 -15.22
N MET A 67 5.23 5.34 -14.10
CA MET A 67 5.34 6.80 -14.01
C MET A 67 6.77 7.27 -14.28
N GLU A 68 7.77 6.63 -13.69
CA GLU A 68 9.19 6.93 -13.93
C GLU A 68 9.53 6.78 -15.43
N GLY A 69 9.06 5.71 -16.08
CA GLY A 69 9.25 5.51 -17.52
C GLY A 69 8.59 6.60 -18.37
N ARG A 70 7.38 7.04 -18.01
CA ARG A 70 6.71 8.16 -18.70
C ARG A 70 7.47 9.47 -18.52
N LEU A 71 7.87 9.78 -17.29
CA LEU A 71 8.61 11.00 -16.97
C LEU A 71 9.97 11.03 -17.69
N ALA A 72 10.67 9.90 -17.76
CA ALA A 72 11.92 9.80 -18.51
C ALA A 72 11.71 10.12 -20.00
N LYS A 73 10.64 9.57 -20.61
CA LYS A 73 10.30 9.83 -22.01
C LYS A 73 9.91 11.29 -22.25
N GLU A 74 9.10 11.88 -21.37
CA GLU A 74 8.71 13.28 -21.45
C GLU A 74 9.93 14.21 -21.32
N LEU A 75 10.86 13.92 -20.42
CA LEU A 75 12.11 14.66 -20.28
C LEU A 75 12.95 14.60 -21.55
N GLU A 76 13.08 13.42 -22.15
CA GLU A 76 13.84 13.24 -23.39
C GLU A 76 13.19 13.97 -24.57
N GLN A 77 11.85 13.92 -24.67
CA GLN A 77 11.10 14.67 -25.67
C GLN A 77 11.23 16.19 -25.47
N ALA A 78 11.18 16.67 -24.23
CA ALA A 78 11.37 18.08 -23.89
C ALA A 78 12.79 18.54 -24.24
N ARG A 79 13.81 17.74 -23.93
CA ARG A 79 15.21 18.00 -24.32
C ARG A 79 15.37 18.07 -25.84
N GLY A 80 14.82 17.10 -26.57
CA GLY A 80 14.88 17.09 -28.03
C GLY A 80 14.17 18.30 -28.66
N SER A 81 13.01 18.68 -28.13
CA SER A 81 12.27 19.85 -28.57
C SER A 81 13.01 21.16 -28.29
N GLY A 82 13.59 21.30 -27.08
CA GLY A 82 14.42 22.43 -26.72
C GLY A 82 15.64 22.57 -27.62
N LEU A 83 16.32 21.45 -27.91
CA LEU A 83 17.48 21.44 -28.80
C LEU A 83 17.10 21.90 -30.22
N ARG A 84 15.97 21.40 -30.77
CA ARG A 84 15.44 21.83 -32.07
C ARG A 84 15.11 23.32 -32.10
N TRP A 85 14.53 23.85 -31.03
CA TRP A 85 14.23 25.27 -30.92
C TRP A 85 15.52 26.11 -30.91
N VAL A 86 16.51 25.73 -30.11
CA VAL A 86 17.83 26.40 -30.07
C VAL A 86 18.49 26.39 -31.44
N PHE A 87 18.52 25.25 -32.15
CA PHE A 87 19.08 25.18 -33.50
C PHE A 87 18.35 26.11 -34.47
N SER A 88 17.03 26.17 -34.42
CA SER A 88 16.23 27.05 -35.28
C SER A 88 16.52 28.52 -35.00
N LEU A 89 16.68 28.88 -33.73
CA LEU A 89 17.02 30.23 -33.31
C LEU A 89 18.43 30.62 -33.77
N LEU A 90 19.43 29.75 -33.57
CA LEU A 90 20.80 29.97 -34.00
C LEU A 90 20.89 30.12 -35.53
N ALA A 91 20.22 29.24 -36.28
CA ALA A 91 20.16 29.34 -37.74
C ALA A 91 19.55 30.68 -38.18
N GLY A 92 18.44 31.11 -37.57
CA GLY A 92 17.87 32.43 -37.84
C GLY A 92 18.84 33.58 -37.57
N GLN A 93 19.53 33.56 -36.41
CA GLN A 93 20.52 34.57 -36.07
C GLN A 93 21.68 34.61 -37.08
N THR A 94 22.19 33.46 -37.55
CA THR A 94 23.28 33.44 -38.54
C THR A 94 22.90 34.13 -39.85
N VAL A 95 21.67 33.95 -40.33
CA VAL A 95 21.18 34.63 -41.55
C VAL A 95 21.13 36.15 -41.34
N VAL A 96 20.64 36.60 -40.18
CA VAL A 96 20.58 38.03 -39.84
C VAL A 96 21.99 38.63 -39.77
N ILE A 97 22.94 37.95 -39.13
CA ILE A 97 24.33 38.41 -39.01
C ILE A 97 24.99 38.53 -40.39
N ILE A 98 24.80 37.53 -41.27
CA ILE A 98 25.35 37.56 -42.63
C ILE A 98 24.78 38.75 -43.41
N ALA A 99 23.47 38.97 -43.35
CA ALA A 99 22.83 40.10 -44.03
C ALA A 99 23.37 41.46 -43.54
N ALA A 100 23.57 41.61 -42.22
CA ALA A 100 24.14 42.83 -41.63
C ALA A 100 25.59 43.07 -42.09
N LEU A 101 26.42 42.01 -42.17
CA LEU A 101 27.79 42.12 -42.66
C LEU A 101 27.84 42.55 -44.15
N PHE A 102 26.98 41.99 -45.00
CA PHE A 102 26.88 42.39 -46.40
C PHE A 102 26.44 43.85 -46.56
N ALA A 103 25.49 44.33 -45.74
CA ALA A 103 25.03 45.72 -45.78
C ALA A 103 26.14 46.72 -45.39
N ILE A 104 26.99 46.36 -44.42
CA ILE A 104 28.13 47.19 -44.00
C ILE A 104 29.26 47.18 -45.03
N ALA A 105 29.53 46.04 -45.67
CA ALA A 105 30.59 45.92 -46.67
C ALA A 105 30.22 46.52 -48.04
N GLY A 106 28.92 46.62 -48.35
CA GLY A 106 28.40 47.15 -49.61
C GLY A 106 28.13 48.67 -49.63
N ASN A 107 28.35 49.37 -48.51
CA ASN A 107 28.15 50.82 -48.37
C ASN A 107 29.46 51.51 -48.01
#